data_AF-A0A2S1SG04-F1
#
_entry.id   AF-A0A2S1SG04-F1
#
_cell.length_a   1.000
_cell.length_b   1.000
_cell.length_c   1.000
_cell.angle_alpha   90.00
_cell.angle_beta   90.00
_cell.angle_gamma   90.00
#
_symmetry.space_group_name_H-M   'P 1'
#
loop_
_entity.id
_entity.type
_entity.pdbx_description
1 polymer ?
#
loop_
_entity_poly.entity_id
_entity_poly.type
_entity_poly.pdbx_seq_one_letter_code
_entity_poly.pdbx_strand_id
1 'polypeptide(L)'
;MIKNFKWLFLLSLSITACSSDDDNGEEAVVITSGSADFSKYVALGDSFAAGYSDNALFKAGQENSYPNILSQQFALAGGGTFNSPFMADDLGGFSVGGMQIPQFPTRLYFNTATSTPMNVAGISGTDITAQVAGPINNLGVPGAKSFHLLAAGYGAANPYFKRFASAADASVLGDALVQSPTFFSLWIGGNDVLAYATSGGSGVNQTGNLNPATYGNSDITDPNVFAATYSQIVAKLTENGAKGVVANLPYINALPFFTTIPYNPVPLDANTAALLNSANGFGQYNAGIQFAKSQGLISQDEADRRTIAFHAGAGNAVVMTDSYLTNLTAFGIPSYRQATSEDFIVLPARAFIGTQVNGNPLQVNGVSVPLADNWVLSKDEVAEVKTATDAYNATIEAVANDKGLALVDTKAILAQLSNGGIVKDGFTLTSAYVTGGTFSLDGIHPSPRGYAFISNMFVDAINAKYGSNMPGVNLGDYRILYPQAFQ
;
A
#
# COMPACT_ATOMS: atom_id res chain seq x y z
N MET A 1 5.07 62.61 56.53
CA MET A 1 5.79 61.36 56.21
C MET A 1 4.76 60.25 56.15
N ILE A 2 4.11 60.03 55.01
CA ILE A 2 4.54 59.19 53.87
C ILE A 2 4.60 57.69 54.23
N LYS A 3 3.74 56.95 53.51
CA LYS A 3 3.78 55.54 53.06
C LYS A 3 2.96 54.47 53.80
N ASN A 4 2.00 53.96 53.02
CA ASN A 4 1.53 52.57 52.90
C ASN A 4 0.17 52.20 53.52
N PHE A 5 -0.89 52.84 52.99
CA PHE A 5 -2.28 52.36 53.08
C PHE A 5 -2.74 51.71 51.77
N LYS A 6 -1.98 50.73 51.25
CA LYS A 6 -2.32 50.03 49.98
C LYS A 6 -2.84 48.59 50.15
N TRP A 7 -2.96 48.09 51.38
CA TRP A 7 -3.23 46.67 51.63
C TRP A 7 -4.59 46.36 52.29
N LEU A 8 -5.51 47.34 52.36
CA LEU A 8 -6.84 47.13 52.97
C LEU A 8 -8.02 47.44 52.03
N PHE A 9 -7.77 47.56 50.72
CA PHE A 9 -8.83 47.67 49.70
C PHE A 9 -8.87 46.47 48.74
N LEU A 10 -7.95 45.51 48.92
CA LEU A 10 -7.84 44.30 48.09
C LEU A 10 -8.52 43.06 48.69
N LEU A 11 -9.16 43.19 49.87
CA LEU A 11 -9.86 42.07 50.54
C LEU A 11 -11.40 42.15 50.46
N SER A 12 -11.96 43.16 49.81
CA SER A 12 -13.41 43.31 49.60
C SER A 12 -13.85 43.11 48.15
N LEU A 13 -12.96 42.62 47.28
CA LEU A 13 -13.24 42.27 45.88
C LEU A 13 -13.25 40.75 45.62
N SER A 14 -13.27 39.94 46.69
CA SER A 14 -13.13 38.48 46.62
C SER A 14 -14.44 37.70 46.83
N ILE A 15 -15.62 38.29 46.63
CA ILE A 15 -16.91 37.56 46.77
C ILE A 15 -17.96 37.87 45.68
N THR A 16 -17.56 38.38 44.50
CA THR A 16 -18.50 38.51 43.36
C THR A 16 -17.80 38.15 42.04
N ALA A 17 -17.33 36.91 41.94
CA ALA A 17 -16.90 36.29 40.69
C ALA A 17 -17.14 34.77 40.74
N CYS A 18 -18.36 34.38 41.12
CA CYS A 18 -18.91 33.04 40.88
C CYS A 18 -20.32 33.19 40.29
N SER A 19 -20.42 33.88 39.17
CA SER A 19 -21.33 33.50 38.10
C SER A 19 -20.45 33.41 36.86
N SER A 20 -19.85 32.24 36.65
CA SER A 20 -19.41 31.86 35.32
C SER A 20 -20.69 31.71 34.48
N ASP A 21 -21.21 32.84 33.99
CA ASP A 21 -22.09 32.91 32.83
C ASP A 21 -21.24 32.64 31.57
N ASP A 22 -20.45 31.57 31.59
CA ASP A 22 -19.79 31.01 30.42
C ASP A 22 -20.70 29.97 29.75
N ASP A 23 -22.02 30.19 29.80
CA ASP A 23 -22.97 29.68 28.82
C ASP A 23 -22.86 30.55 27.56
N ASN A 24 -21.64 30.64 27.00
CA ASN A 24 -21.52 30.89 25.58
C ASN A 24 -22.04 29.63 24.91
N GLY A 25 -23.36 29.60 24.69
CA GLY A 25 -24.04 28.57 23.93
C GLY A 25 -23.47 28.51 22.52
N GLU A 26 -22.35 27.84 22.34
CA GLU A 26 -21.99 27.24 21.07
C GLU A 26 -23.15 26.31 20.74
N GLU A 27 -24.01 26.74 19.81
CA GLU A 27 -25.04 25.87 19.27
C GLU A 27 -24.35 24.58 18.83
N ALA A 28 -24.79 23.46 19.38
CA ALA A 28 -24.24 22.16 19.03
C ALA A 28 -24.30 22.01 17.51
N VAL A 29 -23.14 21.90 16.86
CA VAL A 29 -23.07 21.73 15.40
C VAL A 29 -23.83 20.45 15.05
N VAL A 30 -24.98 20.61 14.40
CA VAL A 30 -25.79 19.48 13.96
C VAL A 30 -25.05 18.79 12.82
N ILE A 31 -24.64 17.55 13.05
CA ILE A 31 -24.03 16.71 12.01
C ILE A 31 -25.13 16.28 11.02
N THR A 32 -24.85 16.46 9.74
CA THR A 32 -25.75 16.16 8.62
C THR A 32 -25.02 15.39 7.52
N SER A 33 -25.76 14.49 6.85
CA SER A 33 -25.29 13.81 5.64
C SER A 33 -25.36 14.69 4.39
N GLY A 34 -25.86 15.93 4.51
CA GLY A 34 -26.10 16.81 3.39
C GLY A 34 -27.06 16.14 2.41
N SER A 35 -26.59 15.90 1.18
CA SER A 35 -27.36 15.16 0.17
C SER A 35 -27.08 13.65 0.14
N ALA A 36 -26.14 13.13 0.92
CA ALA A 36 -25.84 11.69 0.98
C ALA A 36 -26.82 10.93 1.91
N ASP A 37 -26.86 9.61 1.75
CA ASP A 37 -27.64 8.70 2.61
C ASP A 37 -26.74 7.51 3.01
N PHE A 38 -26.26 7.53 4.25
CA PHE A 38 -25.35 6.50 4.77
C PHE A 38 -26.05 5.31 5.41
N SER A 39 -27.38 5.23 5.34
CA SER A 39 -28.16 4.20 6.04
C SER A 39 -27.79 2.76 5.63
N LYS A 40 -27.34 2.57 4.38
CA LYS A 40 -26.80 1.30 3.87
C LYS A 40 -25.48 1.52 3.15
N TYR A 41 -24.40 1.55 3.93
CA TYR A 41 -23.03 1.67 3.43
C TYR A 41 -22.44 0.30 3.08
N VAL A 42 -21.84 0.19 1.89
CA VAL A 42 -20.97 -0.93 1.49
C VAL A 42 -19.61 -0.41 1.00
N ALA A 43 -18.54 -1.13 1.32
CA ALA A 43 -17.20 -0.83 0.86
C ALA A 43 -16.70 -1.95 -0.05
N LEU A 44 -16.23 -1.61 -1.25
CA LEU A 44 -15.60 -2.55 -2.17
C LEU A 44 -14.17 -2.10 -2.41
N GLY A 45 -13.25 -3.05 -2.47
CA GLY A 45 -11.86 -2.74 -2.71
C GLY A 45 -10.95 -3.93 -2.50
N ASP A 46 -9.67 -3.64 -2.35
CA ASP A 46 -8.65 -4.63 -2.10
C ASP A 46 -8.25 -4.68 -0.60
N SER A 47 -6.97 -4.95 -0.33
CA SER A 47 -6.39 -5.05 1.00
C SER A 47 -6.49 -3.74 1.80
N PHE A 48 -6.53 -2.57 1.14
CA PHE A 48 -6.70 -1.29 1.82
C PHE A 48 -8.10 -1.17 2.43
N ALA A 49 -9.15 -1.58 1.71
CA ALA A 49 -10.51 -1.62 2.24
C ALA A 49 -10.65 -2.68 3.33
N ALA A 50 -9.98 -3.82 3.17
CA ALA A 50 -10.02 -4.91 4.14
C ALA A 50 -9.38 -4.55 5.49
N GLY A 51 -8.44 -3.60 5.55
CA GLY A 51 -7.64 -3.31 6.75
C GLY A 51 -6.41 -4.18 6.91
N TYR A 52 -5.83 -4.62 5.78
CA TYR A 52 -4.56 -5.33 5.78
C TYR A 52 -3.45 -4.40 6.27
N SER A 53 -2.55 -4.91 7.10
CA SER A 53 -1.37 -4.18 7.56
C SER A 53 -0.34 -5.16 8.10
N ASP A 54 0.91 -4.74 8.23
CA ASP A 54 1.97 -5.56 8.80
C ASP A 54 2.06 -6.95 8.15
N ASN A 55 1.85 -7.05 6.83
CA ASN A 55 1.92 -8.29 6.06
C ASN A 55 0.86 -9.36 6.42
N ALA A 56 -0.26 -8.98 7.05
CA ALA A 56 -1.38 -9.89 7.26
C ALA A 56 -2.73 -9.17 7.42
N LEU A 57 -3.82 -9.92 7.30
CA LEU A 57 -5.12 -9.52 7.82
C LEU A 57 -5.26 -10.06 9.24
N PHE A 58 -5.69 -9.23 10.18
CA PHE A 58 -5.94 -9.55 11.60
C PHE A 58 -6.95 -8.57 12.18
N LYS A 59 -7.60 -8.93 13.29
CA LYS A 59 -8.80 -8.23 13.78
C LYS A 59 -8.58 -6.74 14.05
N ALA A 60 -7.59 -6.36 14.84
CA ALA A 60 -7.32 -4.95 15.16
C ALA A 60 -6.90 -4.12 13.93
N GLY A 61 -6.28 -4.75 12.93
CA GLY A 61 -6.01 -4.14 11.62
C GLY A 61 -7.30 -3.77 10.89
N GLN A 62 -8.23 -4.72 10.85
CA GLN A 62 -9.54 -4.54 10.22
C GLN A 62 -10.42 -3.53 10.96
N GLU A 63 -10.36 -3.49 12.30
CA GLU A 63 -11.07 -2.49 13.13
C GLU A 63 -10.65 -1.06 12.77
N ASN A 64 -9.38 -0.87 12.43
CA ASN A 64 -8.83 0.41 11.99
C ASN A 64 -8.86 0.60 10.47
N SER A 65 -9.47 -0.30 9.69
CA SER A 65 -9.61 -0.12 8.24
C SER A 65 -10.36 1.18 7.92
N TYR A 66 -10.04 1.81 6.79
CA TYR A 66 -10.70 3.06 6.44
C TYR A 66 -12.25 2.94 6.37
N PRO A 67 -12.85 1.83 5.87
CA PRO A 67 -14.31 1.69 5.86
C PRO A 67 -14.90 1.57 7.27
N ASN A 68 -14.23 0.87 8.18
CA ASN A 68 -14.70 0.78 9.57
C ASN A 68 -14.71 2.15 10.24
N ILE A 69 -13.64 2.93 10.09
CA ILE A 69 -13.57 4.30 10.62
C ILE A 69 -14.63 5.19 9.95
N LEU A 70 -14.80 5.12 8.64
CA LEU A 70 -15.86 5.86 7.93
C LEU A 70 -17.25 5.52 8.46
N SER A 71 -17.53 4.24 8.71
CA SER A 71 -18.83 3.83 9.22
C SER A 71 -19.17 4.42 10.59
N GLN A 72 -18.15 4.63 11.45
CA GLN A 72 -18.31 5.31 12.74
C GLN A 72 -18.69 6.77 12.56
N GLN A 73 -18.06 7.46 11.59
CA GLN A 73 -18.42 8.85 11.27
C GLN A 73 -19.78 8.96 10.58
N PHE A 74 -20.14 7.98 9.75
CA PHE A 74 -21.45 7.92 9.11
C PHE A 74 -22.57 7.73 10.13
N ALA A 75 -22.35 6.97 11.21
CA ALA A 75 -23.32 6.80 12.29
C ALA A 75 -23.73 8.14 12.94
N LEU A 76 -22.85 9.14 12.95
CA LEU A 76 -23.14 10.50 13.43
C LEU A 76 -24.13 11.25 12.50
N ALA A 77 -24.27 10.81 11.26
CA ALA A 77 -25.08 11.40 10.21
C ALA A 77 -26.19 10.44 9.70
N GLY A 78 -26.68 9.54 10.57
CA GLY A 78 -27.77 8.61 10.24
C GLY A 78 -27.32 7.31 9.54
N GLY A 79 -26.03 6.98 9.61
CA GLY A 79 -25.48 5.74 9.09
C GLY A 79 -26.00 4.49 9.81
N GLY A 80 -26.11 3.40 9.06
CA GLY A 80 -26.55 2.10 9.59
C GLY A 80 -25.41 1.27 10.21
N THR A 81 -25.76 0.05 10.63
CA THR A 81 -24.79 -0.95 11.09
C THR A 81 -23.82 -1.31 9.96
N PHE A 82 -22.53 -1.47 10.30
CA PHE A 82 -21.48 -1.86 9.37
C PHE A 82 -20.75 -3.10 9.88
N ASN A 83 -20.82 -4.19 9.11
CA ASN A 83 -20.21 -5.47 9.45
C ASN A 83 -18.98 -5.72 8.57
N SER A 84 -17.87 -6.11 9.21
CA SER A 84 -16.62 -6.52 8.56
C SER A 84 -16.35 -8.00 8.79
N PRO A 85 -15.73 -8.72 7.84
CA PRO A 85 -15.42 -10.14 7.96
C PRO A 85 -14.16 -10.33 8.82
N PHE A 86 -14.27 -10.03 10.12
CA PHE A 86 -13.12 -10.04 11.02
C PHE A 86 -12.42 -11.40 11.06
N MET A 87 -11.09 -11.38 11.12
CA MET A 87 -10.26 -12.51 11.49
C MET A 87 -10.56 -12.89 12.93
N ALA A 88 -10.31 -14.15 13.29
CA ALA A 88 -10.64 -14.67 14.61
C ALA A 88 -9.76 -14.07 15.73
N ASP A 89 -8.60 -13.52 15.38
CA ASP A 89 -7.61 -13.01 16.34
C ASP A 89 -6.73 -11.90 15.76
N ASP A 90 -5.75 -11.50 16.58
CA ASP A 90 -4.72 -10.52 16.29
C ASP A 90 -3.34 -11.11 15.94
N LEU A 91 -3.25 -12.42 15.69
CA LEU A 91 -2.04 -13.05 15.15
C LEU A 91 -1.95 -12.84 13.64
N GLY A 92 -3.09 -12.94 12.96
CA GLY A 92 -3.23 -12.73 11.53
C GLY A 92 -2.80 -13.92 10.66
N GLY A 93 -3.13 -13.83 9.38
CA GLY A 93 -2.88 -14.91 8.41
C GLY A 93 -3.86 -16.08 8.58
N PHE A 94 -3.53 -17.23 8.00
CA PHE A 94 -4.41 -18.42 8.02
C PHE A 94 -3.72 -19.65 8.60
N SER A 95 -4.52 -20.49 9.24
CA SER A 95 -4.14 -21.87 9.59
C SER A 95 -4.98 -22.89 8.83
N VAL A 96 -4.53 -24.14 8.83
CA VAL A 96 -5.33 -25.29 8.39
C VAL A 96 -5.04 -26.47 9.28
N GLY A 97 -6.07 -27.05 9.89
CA GLY A 97 -5.90 -28.22 10.77
C GLY A 97 -4.97 -27.96 11.95
N GLY A 98 -4.96 -26.73 12.48
CA GLY A 98 -4.09 -26.32 13.59
C GLY A 98 -2.64 -26.03 13.23
N MET A 99 -2.29 -25.96 11.94
CA MET A 99 -0.95 -25.59 11.46
C MET A 99 -0.99 -24.26 10.72
N GLN A 100 0.01 -23.40 10.95
CA GLN A 100 0.14 -22.14 10.20
C GLN A 100 0.41 -22.41 8.72
N ILE A 101 -0.27 -21.68 7.83
CA ILE A 101 0.00 -21.74 6.39
C ILE A 101 1.14 -20.76 6.07
N PRO A 102 2.30 -21.22 5.56
CA PRO A 102 3.45 -20.34 5.31
C PRO A 102 3.17 -19.21 4.30
N GLN A 103 2.27 -19.43 3.34
CA GLN A 103 1.86 -18.44 2.34
C GLN A 103 0.99 -17.32 2.93
N PHE A 104 0.40 -17.53 4.11
CA PHE A 104 -0.41 -16.56 4.84
C PHE A 104 0.15 -16.42 6.26
N PRO A 105 1.35 -15.85 6.42
CA PRO A 105 2.03 -15.80 7.72
C PRO A 105 1.27 -14.91 8.71
N THR A 106 1.62 -15.03 9.99
CA THR A 106 1.17 -14.09 11.02
C THR A 106 1.69 -12.68 10.74
N ARG A 107 1.02 -11.67 11.27
CA ARG A 107 1.42 -10.27 11.09
C ARG A 107 2.82 -9.99 11.62
N LEU A 108 3.42 -8.94 11.11
CA LEU A 108 4.68 -8.39 11.60
C LEU A 108 4.47 -7.56 12.87
N TYR A 109 5.52 -7.49 13.68
CA TYR A 109 5.73 -6.48 14.71
C TYR A 109 7.19 -5.99 14.64
N PHE A 110 7.47 -4.80 15.13
CA PHE A 110 8.82 -4.26 15.13
C PHE A 110 9.57 -4.71 16.39
N ASN A 111 10.60 -5.54 16.23
CA ASN A 111 11.47 -5.93 17.33
C ASN A 111 12.52 -4.83 17.55
N THR A 112 12.38 -4.09 18.65
CA THR A 112 13.27 -2.97 18.98
C THR A 112 14.68 -3.41 19.39
N ALA A 113 14.86 -4.66 19.85
CA ALA A 113 16.18 -5.18 20.23
C ALA A 113 17.05 -5.45 18.99
N THR A 114 16.44 -5.92 17.90
CA THR A 114 17.13 -6.19 16.63
C THR A 114 16.94 -5.08 15.60
N SER A 115 16.05 -4.12 15.88
CA SER A 115 15.61 -3.08 14.93
C SER A 115 15.11 -3.66 13.61
N THR A 116 14.40 -4.80 13.67
CA THR A 116 13.87 -5.49 12.49
C THR A 116 12.41 -5.91 12.70
N PRO A 117 11.56 -5.84 11.65
CA PRO A 117 10.28 -6.53 11.63
C PRO A 117 10.44 -8.04 11.76
N MET A 118 9.56 -8.65 12.55
CA MET A 118 9.46 -10.09 12.73
C MET A 118 7.99 -10.51 12.76
N ASN A 119 7.68 -11.73 12.34
CA ASN A 119 6.35 -12.29 12.52
C ASN A 119 6.06 -12.52 14.00
N VAL A 120 4.81 -12.27 14.41
CA VAL A 120 4.34 -12.67 15.74
C VAL A 120 4.35 -14.20 15.83
N ALA A 121 4.93 -14.75 16.89
CA ALA A 121 4.98 -16.20 17.09
C ALA A 121 3.58 -16.74 17.42
N GLY A 122 3.19 -17.84 16.77
CA GLY A 122 1.90 -18.49 17.00
C GLY A 122 1.33 -19.11 15.74
N ILE A 123 0.11 -19.63 15.86
CA ILE A 123 -0.70 -20.15 14.77
C ILE A 123 -1.98 -19.32 14.73
N SER A 124 -2.35 -18.82 13.55
CA SER A 124 -3.60 -18.09 13.35
C SER A 124 -4.79 -18.93 13.82
N GLY A 125 -5.64 -18.34 14.64
CA GLY A 125 -6.94 -18.86 15.02
C GLY A 125 -7.98 -18.79 13.89
N THR A 126 -7.65 -18.12 12.78
CA THR A 126 -8.49 -18.15 11.59
C THR A 126 -8.11 -19.35 10.72
N ASP A 127 -8.88 -20.43 10.84
CA ASP A 127 -8.78 -21.54 9.89
C ASP A 127 -9.21 -21.08 8.49
N ILE A 128 -8.49 -21.50 7.45
CA ILE A 128 -8.73 -21.11 6.06
C ILE A 128 -10.11 -21.54 5.54
N THR A 129 -10.77 -22.48 6.21
CA THR A 129 -12.13 -22.93 5.89
C THR A 129 -13.23 -22.18 6.67
N ALA A 130 -12.85 -21.36 7.66
CA ALA A 130 -13.80 -20.65 8.51
C ALA A 130 -14.60 -19.61 7.71
N GLN A 131 -15.93 -19.68 7.81
CA GLN A 131 -16.84 -18.73 7.18
C GLN A 131 -17.38 -17.71 8.19
N VAL A 132 -17.62 -16.49 7.71
CA VAL A 132 -18.30 -15.42 8.44
C VAL A 132 -19.67 -15.23 7.79
N ALA A 133 -20.74 -15.44 8.56
CA ALA A 133 -22.10 -15.34 8.09
C ALA A 133 -22.67 -13.92 8.27
N GLY A 134 -23.76 -13.65 7.54
CA GLY A 134 -24.51 -12.39 7.61
C GLY A 134 -24.17 -11.41 6.48
N PRO A 135 -24.94 -10.32 6.34
CA PRO A 135 -24.61 -9.29 5.37
C PRO A 135 -23.29 -8.63 5.78
N ILE A 136 -22.28 -8.76 4.93
CA ILE A 136 -20.97 -8.13 5.10
C ILE A 136 -20.94 -6.83 4.31
N ASN A 137 -20.74 -5.72 5.02
CA ASN A 137 -20.67 -4.39 4.43
C ASN A 137 -19.26 -4.06 3.93
N ASN A 138 -18.21 -4.56 4.60
CA ASN A 138 -16.85 -4.42 4.12
C ASN A 138 -16.47 -5.60 3.21
N LEU A 139 -16.61 -5.37 1.91
CA LEU A 139 -16.25 -6.33 0.85
C LEU A 139 -14.84 -6.03 0.29
N GLY A 140 -13.93 -5.53 1.13
CA GLY A 140 -12.51 -5.44 0.80
C GLY A 140 -11.85 -6.82 0.73
N VAL A 141 -11.17 -7.12 -0.37
CA VAL A 141 -10.58 -8.45 -0.61
C VAL A 141 -9.07 -8.32 -0.89
N PRO A 142 -8.18 -8.69 0.06
CA PRO A 142 -6.74 -8.68 -0.18
C PRO A 142 -6.36 -9.48 -1.42
N GLY A 143 -5.51 -8.90 -2.26
CA GLY A 143 -5.05 -9.49 -3.53
C GLY A 143 -6.05 -9.39 -4.70
N ALA A 144 -7.24 -8.84 -4.51
CA ALA A 144 -8.17 -8.62 -5.62
C ALA A 144 -7.65 -7.53 -6.56
N LYS A 145 -7.63 -7.81 -7.86
CA LYS A 145 -7.53 -6.84 -8.95
C LYS A 145 -8.94 -6.40 -9.33
N SER A 146 -9.06 -5.32 -10.09
CA SER A 146 -10.35 -4.73 -10.45
C SER A 146 -11.35 -5.74 -11.03
N PHE A 147 -10.92 -6.55 -12.00
CA PHE A 147 -11.78 -7.53 -12.69
C PHE A 147 -12.21 -8.71 -11.80
N HIS A 148 -11.49 -8.98 -10.71
CA HIS A 148 -11.89 -10.02 -9.76
C HIS A 148 -13.21 -9.70 -9.06
N LEU A 149 -13.57 -8.43 -8.90
CA LEU A 149 -14.82 -8.06 -8.22
C LEU A 149 -16.06 -8.47 -9.00
N LEU A 150 -15.95 -8.65 -10.32
CA LEU A 150 -17.01 -9.12 -11.21
C LEU A 150 -17.04 -10.64 -11.36
N ALA A 151 -15.97 -11.34 -11.00
CA ALA A 151 -15.82 -12.77 -11.27
C ALA A 151 -16.76 -13.61 -10.39
N ALA A 152 -17.70 -14.32 -11.03
CA ALA A 152 -18.53 -15.31 -10.35
C ALA A 152 -17.67 -16.46 -9.82
N GLY A 153 -17.89 -16.83 -8.56
CA GLY A 153 -17.15 -17.89 -7.88
C GLY A 153 -15.72 -17.50 -7.48
N TYR A 154 -15.40 -16.20 -7.40
CA TYR A 154 -14.05 -15.74 -7.06
C TYR A 154 -13.52 -16.29 -5.71
N GLY A 155 -14.40 -16.67 -4.79
CA GLY A 155 -14.03 -17.32 -3.53
C GLY A 155 -13.26 -18.63 -3.71
N ALA A 156 -13.35 -19.30 -4.87
CA ALA A 156 -12.52 -20.46 -5.17
C ALA A 156 -11.04 -20.12 -5.35
N ALA A 157 -10.73 -18.90 -5.84
CA ALA A 157 -9.38 -18.43 -6.11
C ALA A 157 -8.81 -17.53 -4.99
N ASN A 158 -9.66 -16.94 -4.14
CA ASN A 158 -9.24 -16.05 -3.07
C ASN A 158 -9.79 -16.49 -1.71
N PRO A 159 -8.93 -16.96 -0.77
CA PRO A 159 -9.38 -17.45 0.52
C PRO A 159 -9.97 -16.36 1.40
N TYR A 160 -9.65 -15.07 1.21
CA TYR A 160 -10.27 -14.00 1.98
C TYR A 160 -11.73 -13.81 1.59
N PHE A 161 -12.04 -13.73 0.30
CA PHE A 161 -13.44 -13.63 -0.16
C PHE A 161 -14.23 -14.90 0.15
N LYS A 162 -13.60 -16.09 0.04
CA LYS A 162 -14.23 -17.38 0.37
C LYS A 162 -14.88 -17.40 1.76
N ARG A 163 -14.30 -16.68 2.72
CA ARG A 163 -14.81 -16.62 4.10
C ARG A 163 -16.20 -16.02 4.17
N PHE A 164 -16.52 -15.05 3.33
CA PHE A 164 -17.74 -14.28 3.45
C PHE A 164 -18.58 -14.19 2.16
N ALA A 165 -18.16 -14.89 1.11
CA ALA A 165 -18.96 -15.07 -0.08
C ALA A 165 -20.32 -15.67 0.27
N SER A 166 -21.40 -15.07 -0.22
CA SER A 166 -22.77 -15.50 0.10
C SER A 166 -23.13 -16.89 -0.47
N ALA A 167 -22.45 -17.29 -1.54
CA ALA A 167 -22.59 -18.57 -2.22
C ALA A 167 -21.28 -18.96 -2.94
N ALA A 168 -21.18 -20.21 -3.38
CA ALA A 168 -19.98 -20.71 -4.07
C ALA A 168 -19.72 -20.03 -5.43
N ASP A 169 -20.77 -19.53 -6.09
CA ASP A 169 -20.74 -18.82 -7.37
C ASP A 169 -20.87 -17.29 -7.21
N ALA A 170 -20.86 -16.77 -5.97
CA ALA A 170 -20.96 -15.34 -5.70
C ALA A 170 -19.78 -14.55 -6.31
N SER A 171 -20.05 -13.31 -6.68
CA SER A 171 -19.03 -12.29 -6.97
C SER A 171 -19.07 -11.21 -5.90
N VAL A 172 -17.96 -10.48 -5.72
CA VAL A 172 -17.88 -9.42 -4.72
C VAL A 172 -18.91 -8.31 -4.99
N LEU A 173 -19.05 -7.91 -6.26
CA LEU A 173 -20.08 -6.95 -6.66
C LEU A 173 -21.50 -7.50 -6.43
N GLY A 174 -21.74 -8.78 -6.72
CA GLY A 174 -23.04 -9.42 -6.47
C GLY A 174 -23.45 -9.33 -5.01
N ASP A 175 -22.54 -9.69 -4.10
CA ASP A 175 -22.76 -9.63 -2.65
C ASP A 175 -22.95 -8.20 -2.12
N ALA A 176 -22.38 -7.19 -2.79
CA ALA A 176 -22.66 -5.79 -2.48
C ALA A 176 -24.06 -5.36 -2.93
N LEU A 177 -24.47 -5.71 -4.14
CA LEU A 177 -25.72 -5.24 -4.75
C LEU A 177 -26.97 -5.81 -4.09
N VAL A 178 -26.93 -7.06 -3.59
CA VAL A 178 -28.07 -7.67 -2.88
C VAL A 178 -28.45 -6.91 -1.60
N GLN A 179 -27.52 -6.13 -1.04
CA GLN A 179 -27.78 -5.29 0.14
C GLN A 179 -28.56 -4.01 -0.20
N SER A 180 -28.72 -3.69 -1.49
CA SER A 180 -29.35 -2.45 -1.99
C SER A 180 -28.75 -1.20 -1.32
N PRO A 181 -27.44 -0.94 -1.52
CA PRO A 181 -26.74 0.14 -0.83
C PRO A 181 -27.28 1.51 -1.21
N THR A 182 -27.23 2.45 -0.26
CA THR A 182 -27.54 3.87 -0.47
C THR A 182 -26.27 4.70 -0.61
N PHE A 183 -25.16 4.20 -0.06
CA PHE A 183 -23.83 4.78 -0.21
C PHE A 183 -22.77 3.69 -0.42
N PHE A 184 -21.75 3.96 -1.22
CA PHE A 184 -20.61 3.07 -1.37
C PHE A 184 -19.26 3.79 -1.30
N SER A 185 -18.22 3.06 -0.93
CA SER A 185 -16.84 3.45 -1.21
C SER A 185 -16.19 2.41 -2.12
N LEU A 186 -15.52 2.84 -3.17
CA LEU A 186 -14.78 1.96 -4.08
C LEU A 186 -13.32 2.42 -4.19
N TRP A 187 -12.40 1.62 -3.67
CA TRP A 187 -10.97 1.81 -3.86
C TRP A 187 -10.34 0.50 -4.31
N ILE A 188 -10.20 0.35 -5.62
CA ILE A 188 -9.70 -0.84 -6.30
C ILE A 188 -8.81 -0.41 -7.47
N GLY A 189 -7.84 -1.24 -7.83
CA GLY A 189 -6.91 -0.98 -8.93
C GLY A 189 -5.45 -0.96 -8.51
N GLY A 190 -5.15 -0.88 -7.21
CA GLY A 190 -3.79 -0.95 -6.70
C GLY A 190 -3.11 -2.26 -7.10
N ASN A 191 -3.77 -3.39 -6.85
CA ASN A 191 -3.26 -4.72 -7.22
C ASN A 191 -3.16 -4.97 -8.73
N ASP A 192 -3.83 -4.18 -9.56
CA ASP A 192 -3.72 -4.29 -11.02
C ASP A 192 -2.30 -3.98 -11.49
N VAL A 193 -1.49 -3.25 -10.69
CA VAL A 193 -0.04 -3.03 -10.91
C VAL A 193 0.86 -3.48 -9.74
N LEU A 194 0.36 -3.52 -8.50
CA LEU A 194 1.20 -3.78 -7.32
C LEU A 194 1.87 -5.15 -7.34
N ALA A 195 1.12 -6.20 -7.71
CA ALA A 195 1.66 -7.56 -7.75
C ALA A 195 2.87 -7.68 -8.69
N TYR A 196 2.79 -7.05 -9.87
CA TYR A 196 3.89 -6.94 -10.83
C TYR A 196 5.11 -6.25 -10.21
N ALA A 197 4.90 -5.08 -9.60
CA ALA A 197 6.00 -4.31 -9.05
C ALA A 197 6.66 -4.98 -7.84
N THR A 198 5.88 -5.57 -6.94
CA THR A 198 6.40 -6.25 -5.74
C THR A 198 7.10 -7.56 -6.03
N SER A 199 6.79 -8.19 -7.17
CA SER A 199 7.54 -9.34 -7.69
C SER A 199 8.73 -8.92 -8.57
N GLY A 200 9.10 -7.63 -8.54
CA GLY A 200 10.21 -7.06 -9.30
C GLY A 200 10.05 -7.26 -10.80
N GLY A 201 8.85 -6.98 -11.32
CA GLY A 201 8.57 -7.01 -12.75
C GLY A 201 8.45 -8.39 -13.38
N SER A 202 8.50 -9.47 -12.60
CA SER A 202 8.45 -10.85 -13.12
C SER A 202 7.15 -11.27 -13.83
N GLY A 203 6.12 -10.41 -13.82
CA GLY A 203 4.86 -10.65 -14.54
C GLY A 203 4.93 -10.15 -15.98
N VAL A 204 3.77 -10.13 -16.63
CA VAL A 204 3.63 -9.61 -18.00
C VAL A 204 2.73 -8.37 -17.99
N ASN A 205 3.10 -7.36 -18.76
CA ASN A 205 2.21 -6.26 -19.07
C ASN A 205 1.21 -6.66 -20.14
N GLN A 206 -0.06 -6.78 -19.75
CA GLN A 206 -1.10 -7.34 -20.61
C GLN A 206 -1.71 -6.34 -21.60
N THR A 207 -1.05 -5.19 -21.84
CA THR A 207 -1.52 -4.20 -22.82
C THR A 207 -1.82 -4.86 -24.18
N GLY A 208 -3.07 -4.75 -24.63
CA GLY A 208 -3.60 -5.36 -25.86
C GLY A 208 -4.28 -6.72 -25.67
N ASN A 209 -4.14 -7.37 -24.51
CA ASN A 209 -4.82 -8.63 -24.21
C ASN A 209 -6.13 -8.35 -23.44
N LEU A 210 -7.27 -8.42 -24.11
CA LEU A 210 -8.58 -8.13 -23.49
C LEU A 210 -9.20 -9.28 -22.69
N ASN A 211 -8.49 -10.41 -22.53
CA ASN A 211 -9.00 -11.59 -21.82
C ASN A 211 -8.32 -11.77 -20.45
N PRO A 212 -8.87 -11.21 -19.35
CA PRO A 212 -8.26 -11.31 -18.03
C PRO A 212 -8.17 -12.74 -17.48
N ALA A 213 -8.92 -13.70 -18.03
CA ALA A 213 -8.82 -15.10 -17.63
C ALA A 213 -7.47 -15.76 -18.00
N THR A 214 -6.67 -15.09 -18.85
CA THR A 214 -5.33 -15.57 -19.26
C THR A 214 -4.20 -14.95 -18.45
N TYR A 215 -4.50 -13.99 -17.57
CA TYR A 215 -3.47 -13.25 -16.85
C TYR A 215 -2.88 -14.08 -15.71
N GLY A 216 -1.57 -13.95 -15.51
CA GLY A 216 -0.87 -14.38 -14.31
C GLY A 216 -1.15 -13.47 -13.11
N ASN A 217 -0.87 -13.99 -11.90
CA ASN A 217 -1.11 -13.25 -10.66
C ASN A 217 -0.32 -11.93 -10.57
N SER A 218 0.90 -11.92 -11.11
CA SER A 218 1.81 -10.77 -11.11
C SER A 218 1.67 -9.89 -12.35
N ASP A 219 0.67 -10.09 -13.21
CA ASP A 219 0.59 -9.33 -14.46
C ASP A 219 -0.01 -7.94 -14.25
N ILE A 220 0.41 -6.97 -15.07
CA ILE A 220 -0.27 -5.67 -15.15
C ILE A 220 -1.56 -5.85 -15.95
N THR A 221 -2.68 -5.33 -15.45
CA THR A 221 -3.98 -5.43 -16.12
C THR A 221 -4.03 -4.53 -17.37
N ASP A 222 -4.61 -4.99 -18.47
CA ASP A 222 -4.80 -4.12 -19.65
C ASP A 222 -5.66 -2.88 -19.29
N PRO A 223 -5.26 -1.66 -19.72
CA PRO A 223 -6.02 -0.43 -19.45
C PRO A 223 -7.48 -0.46 -19.91
N ASN A 224 -7.82 -1.13 -21.02
CA ASN A 224 -9.20 -1.23 -21.49
C ASN A 224 -10.00 -2.23 -20.66
N VAL A 225 -9.39 -3.34 -20.22
CA VAL A 225 -10.01 -4.28 -19.28
C VAL A 225 -10.31 -3.60 -17.95
N PHE A 226 -9.36 -2.84 -17.40
CA PHE A 226 -9.59 -2.03 -16.21
C PHE A 226 -10.73 -1.03 -16.44
N ALA A 227 -10.69 -0.28 -17.54
CA ALA A 227 -11.67 0.76 -17.81
C ALA A 227 -13.11 0.21 -17.94
N ALA A 228 -13.28 -0.89 -18.69
CA ALA A 228 -14.57 -1.56 -18.85
C ALA A 228 -15.09 -2.10 -17.51
N THR A 229 -14.22 -2.77 -16.75
CA THR A 229 -14.55 -3.35 -15.45
C THR A 229 -14.95 -2.27 -14.45
N TYR A 230 -14.12 -1.24 -14.27
CA TYR A 230 -14.36 -0.18 -13.30
C TYR A 230 -15.65 0.58 -13.61
N SER A 231 -15.87 0.90 -14.90
CA SER A 231 -17.10 1.55 -15.36
C SER A 231 -18.33 0.68 -15.09
N GLN A 232 -18.25 -0.64 -15.30
CA GLN A 232 -19.35 -1.57 -15.03
C GLN A 232 -19.67 -1.66 -13.52
N ILE A 233 -18.65 -1.75 -12.67
CA ILE A 233 -18.81 -1.80 -11.21
C ILE A 233 -19.55 -0.54 -10.73
N VAL A 234 -19.04 0.65 -11.10
CA VAL A 234 -19.64 1.91 -10.67
C VAL A 234 -21.04 2.11 -11.26
N ALA A 235 -21.25 1.78 -12.54
CA ALA A 235 -22.57 1.86 -13.16
C ALA A 235 -23.60 1.02 -12.39
N LYS A 236 -23.23 -0.20 -11.95
CA LYS A 236 -24.12 -1.06 -11.17
C LYS A 236 -24.35 -0.57 -9.75
N LEU A 237 -23.33 -0.07 -9.07
CA LEU A 237 -23.49 0.51 -7.73
C LEU A 237 -24.42 1.74 -7.76
N THR A 238 -24.34 2.56 -8.82
CA THR A 238 -25.14 3.79 -8.98
C THR A 238 -26.50 3.58 -9.64
N GLU A 239 -26.81 2.37 -10.16
CA GLU A 239 -28.02 2.07 -10.94
C GLU A 239 -29.32 2.42 -10.19
N ASN A 240 -29.33 2.24 -8.87
CA ASN A 240 -30.46 2.55 -7.99
C ASN A 240 -30.29 3.87 -7.21
N GLY A 241 -29.43 4.77 -7.69
CA GLY A 241 -29.24 6.10 -7.12
C GLY A 241 -28.29 6.17 -5.91
N ALA A 242 -27.56 5.09 -5.60
CA ALA A 242 -26.56 5.12 -4.54
C ALA A 242 -25.49 6.17 -4.86
N LYS A 243 -25.18 7.01 -3.87
CA LYS A 243 -24.05 7.93 -3.92
C LYS A 243 -22.78 7.20 -3.50
N GLY A 244 -21.62 7.81 -3.70
CA GLY A 244 -20.39 7.17 -3.25
C GLY A 244 -19.14 8.01 -3.30
N VAL A 245 -18.07 7.40 -2.84
CA VAL A 245 -16.73 7.96 -2.85
C VAL A 245 -15.78 6.96 -3.52
N VAL A 246 -14.94 7.47 -4.39
CA VAL A 246 -13.88 6.70 -5.04
C VAL A 246 -12.54 7.33 -4.76
N ALA A 247 -11.48 6.57 -4.93
CA ALA A 247 -10.12 7.05 -4.77
C ALA A 247 -9.30 6.70 -6.01
N ASN A 248 -8.49 7.65 -6.48
CA ASN A 248 -7.48 7.34 -7.49
C ASN A 248 -6.35 6.50 -6.88
N LEU A 249 -5.41 6.08 -7.70
CA LEU A 249 -4.31 5.20 -7.35
C LEU A 249 -3.00 6.00 -7.23
N PRO A 250 -2.23 5.79 -6.17
CA PRO A 250 -0.94 6.45 -6.05
C PRO A 250 0.12 5.73 -6.90
N TYR A 251 1.24 6.41 -7.16
CA TYR A 251 2.39 5.75 -7.77
C TYR A 251 3.06 4.85 -6.74
N ILE A 252 2.91 3.54 -6.92
CA ILE A 252 3.34 2.53 -5.95
C ILE A 252 4.85 2.53 -5.69
N ASN A 253 5.67 2.99 -6.64
CA ASN A 253 7.12 3.11 -6.45
C ASN A 253 7.52 4.18 -5.42
N ALA A 254 6.60 5.04 -4.97
CA ALA A 254 6.82 5.96 -3.86
C ALA A 254 6.54 5.34 -2.47
N LEU A 255 6.03 4.10 -2.43
CA LEU A 255 5.80 3.39 -1.17
C LEU A 255 7.13 3.03 -0.49
N PRO A 256 7.18 2.97 0.86
CA PRO A 256 8.37 2.54 1.60
C PRO A 256 8.92 1.19 1.14
N PHE A 257 8.06 0.30 0.62
CA PHE A 257 8.46 -0.97 0.03
C PHE A 257 9.56 -0.83 -1.05
N PHE A 258 9.55 0.28 -1.80
CA PHE A 258 10.50 0.54 -2.89
C PHE A 258 11.57 1.57 -2.51
N THR A 259 11.29 2.45 -1.54
CA THR A 259 12.17 3.60 -1.22
C THR A 259 13.04 3.40 0.01
N THR A 260 12.82 2.34 0.80
CA THR A 260 13.59 2.08 2.03
C THR A 260 15.04 1.67 1.75
N ILE A 261 15.27 0.88 0.71
CA ILE A 261 16.61 0.37 0.36
C ILE A 261 17.13 1.18 -0.82
N PRO A 262 18.27 1.88 -0.69
CA PRO A 262 18.84 2.61 -1.81
C PRO A 262 19.36 1.63 -2.88
N TYR A 263 19.46 2.09 -4.14
CA TYR A 263 20.04 1.33 -5.24
C TYR A 263 21.53 0.96 -5.03
N ASN A 264 22.21 1.68 -4.15
CA ASN A 264 23.64 1.52 -3.84
C ASN A 264 23.96 1.19 -2.37
N PRO A 265 23.41 0.09 -1.83
CA PRO A 265 23.52 -0.25 -0.42
C PRO A 265 24.85 -0.94 -0.06
N VAL A 266 25.75 -1.18 -1.02
CA VAL A 266 26.91 -2.08 -0.84
C VAL A 266 28.17 -1.31 -0.42
N PRO A 267 28.65 -1.45 0.82
CA PRO A 267 29.99 -1.03 1.22
C PRO A 267 31.04 -2.11 0.89
N LEU A 268 32.20 -1.69 0.38
CA LEU A 268 33.30 -2.60 0.06
C LEU A 268 34.64 -2.12 0.63
N ASP A 269 35.48 -3.05 1.08
CA ASP A 269 36.89 -2.77 1.33
C ASP A 269 37.69 -2.71 0.02
N ALA A 270 38.91 -2.17 0.08
CA ALA A 270 39.76 -1.99 -1.10
C ALA A 270 40.17 -3.30 -1.79
N ASN A 271 40.39 -4.38 -1.03
CA ASN A 271 40.78 -5.67 -1.60
C ASN A 271 39.59 -6.31 -2.33
N THR A 272 38.41 -6.27 -1.71
CA THR A 272 37.18 -6.79 -2.32
C THR A 272 36.82 -6.02 -3.60
N ALA A 273 36.88 -4.68 -3.58
CA ALA A 273 36.65 -3.88 -4.78
C ALA A 273 37.66 -4.18 -5.89
N ALA A 274 38.96 -4.30 -5.55
CA ALA A 274 39.99 -4.66 -6.52
C ALA A 274 39.76 -6.06 -7.13
N LEU A 275 39.34 -7.03 -6.32
CA LEU A 275 38.99 -8.38 -6.78
C LEU A 275 37.80 -8.36 -7.75
N LEU A 276 36.72 -7.62 -7.41
CA LEU A 276 35.54 -7.50 -8.26
C LEU A 276 35.83 -6.84 -9.61
N ASN A 277 36.78 -5.90 -9.66
CA ASN A 277 37.22 -5.26 -10.91
C ASN A 277 38.24 -6.07 -11.70
N SER A 278 38.80 -7.14 -11.12
CA SER A 278 39.83 -7.96 -11.76
C SER A 278 39.25 -8.86 -12.86
N ALA A 279 40.11 -9.52 -13.62
CA ALA A 279 39.71 -10.52 -14.61
C ALA A 279 38.89 -11.70 -14.01
N ASN A 280 39.06 -11.99 -12.71
CA ASN A 280 38.30 -13.03 -12.00
C ASN A 280 36.97 -12.52 -11.43
N GLY A 281 36.72 -11.21 -11.52
CA GLY A 281 35.43 -10.59 -11.25
C GLY A 281 34.75 -10.18 -12.56
N PHE A 282 34.40 -8.90 -12.70
CA PHE A 282 33.74 -8.35 -13.89
C PHE A 282 34.71 -7.91 -14.99
N GLY A 283 36.03 -8.08 -14.85
CA GLY A 283 37.00 -7.68 -15.87
C GLY A 283 36.82 -8.40 -17.21
N GLN A 284 36.57 -9.72 -17.19
CA GLN A 284 36.26 -10.49 -18.41
C GLN A 284 34.91 -10.10 -19.02
N TYR A 285 33.91 -9.89 -18.15
CA TYR A 285 32.59 -9.43 -18.57
C TYR A 285 32.68 -8.08 -19.30
N ASN A 286 33.36 -7.09 -18.70
CA ASN A 286 33.56 -5.76 -19.28
C ASN A 286 34.36 -5.83 -20.60
N ALA A 287 35.33 -6.73 -20.73
CA ALA A 287 36.02 -6.96 -21.99
C ALA A 287 35.07 -7.50 -23.08
N GLY A 288 34.15 -8.40 -22.72
CA GLY A 288 33.06 -8.85 -23.58
C GLY A 288 32.15 -7.72 -24.05
N ILE A 289 31.84 -6.76 -23.17
CA ILE A 289 31.06 -5.57 -23.53
C ILE A 289 31.79 -4.71 -24.57
N GLN A 290 33.09 -4.48 -24.40
CA GLN A 290 33.88 -3.74 -25.39
C GLN A 290 33.98 -4.48 -26.72
N PHE A 291 34.07 -5.82 -26.70
CA PHE A 291 33.97 -6.64 -27.90
C PHE A 291 32.62 -6.43 -28.60
N ALA A 292 31.50 -6.58 -27.88
CA ALA A 292 30.15 -6.44 -28.46
C ALA A 292 29.95 -5.06 -29.10
N LYS A 293 30.40 -4.00 -28.42
CA LYS A 293 30.43 -2.64 -28.96
C LYS A 293 31.28 -2.54 -30.23
N SER A 294 32.50 -3.10 -30.24
CA SER A 294 33.40 -3.03 -31.41
C SER A 294 32.85 -3.74 -32.65
N GLN A 295 32.01 -4.76 -32.44
CA GLN A 295 31.32 -5.49 -33.50
C GLN A 295 29.99 -4.81 -33.92
N GLY A 296 29.63 -3.67 -33.31
CA GLY A 296 28.39 -2.97 -33.60
C GLY A 296 27.13 -3.67 -33.09
N LEU A 297 27.27 -4.61 -32.14
CA LEU A 297 26.12 -5.36 -31.57
C LEU A 297 25.33 -4.53 -30.56
N ILE A 298 25.97 -3.56 -29.92
CA ILE A 298 25.38 -2.64 -28.95
C ILE A 298 25.89 -1.21 -29.18
N SER A 299 25.12 -0.22 -28.72
CA SER A 299 25.52 1.19 -28.77
C SER A 299 26.59 1.51 -27.72
N GLN A 300 27.19 2.70 -27.83
CA GLN A 300 28.06 3.25 -26.78
C GLN A 300 27.30 3.37 -25.45
N ASP A 301 26.08 3.92 -25.49
CA ASP A 301 25.27 4.14 -24.29
C ASP A 301 24.93 2.82 -23.58
N GLU A 302 24.64 1.76 -24.34
CA GLU A 302 24.40 0.44 -23.75
C GLU A 302 25.69 -0.18 -23.18
N ALA A 303 26.83 0.00 -23.86
CA ALA A 303 28.11 -0.44 -23.33
C ALA A 303 28.47 0.25 -22.01
N ASP A 304 28.18 1.55 -21.88
CA ASP A 304 28.39 2.30 -20.64
C ASP A 304 27.42 1.85 -19.54
N ARG A 305 26.14 1.63 -19.86
CA ARG A 305 25.15 1.05 -18.92
C ARG A 305 25.57 -0.32 -18.39
N ARG A 306 26.16 -1.16 -19.25
CA ARG A 306 26.58 -2.52 -18.90
C ARG A 306 27.89 -2.57 -18.13
N THR A 307 28.78 -1.59 -18.28
CA THR A 307 30.10 -1.65 -17.66
C THR A 307 29.97 -1.63 -16.13
N ILE A 308 30.47 -2.68 -15.47
CA ILE A 308 30.40 -2.83 -14.02
C ILE A 308 31.73 -2.41 -13.39
N ALA A 309 31.69 -1.50 -12.44
CA ALA A 309 32.88 -1.09 -11.69
C ALA A 309 32.55 -0.87 -10.21
N PHE A 310 33.49 -1.26 -9.36
CA PHE A 310 33.39 -1.09 -7.90
C PHE A 310 34.50 -0.18 -7.37
N HIS A 311 34.26 0.44 -6.22
CA HIS A 311 35.27 1.20 -5.50
C HIS A 311 35.26 0.86 -4.01
N ALA A 312 36.37 1.17 -3.33
CA ALA A 312 36.42 1.08 -1.87
C ALA A 312 35.48 2.12 -1.23
N GLY A 313 34.80 1.73 -0.16
CA GLY A 313 33.84 2.57 0.57
C GLY A 313 32.38 2.20 0.31
N ALA A 314 31.49 3.04 0.85
CA ALA A 314 30.04 2.91 0.69
C ALA A 314 29.56 3.48 -0.65
N GLY A 315 28.34 3.11 -1.06
CA GLY A 315 27.70 3.69 -2.25
C GLY A 315 27.95 2.93 -3.54
N ASN A 316 28.40 1.68 -3.49
CA ASN A 316 28.40 0.82 -4.67
C ASN A 316 26.98 0.34 -4.98
N ALA A 317 26.56 0.50 -6.23
CA ALA A 317 25.31 -0.01 -6.76
C ALA A 317 25.30 -1.55 -6.72
N VAL A 318 24.12 -2.14 -6.46
CA VAL A 318 23.94 -3.57 -6.67
C VAL A 318 24.08 -3.92 -8.15
N VAL A 319 24.56 -5.12 -8.44
CA VAL A 319 24.50 -5.67 -9.80
C VAL A 319 23.17 -6.39 -9.96
N MET A 320 22.51 -6.19 -11.10
CA MET A 320 21.24 -6.82 -11.45
C MET A 320 21.28 -7.42 -12.84
N THR A 321 20.41 -8.39 -13.08
CA THR A 321 20.01 -8.78 -14.44
C THR A 321 18.99 -7.77 -14.95
N ASP A 322 19.09 -7.40 -16.23
CA ASP A 322 18.16 -6.48 -16.88
C ASP A 322 17.77 -7.02 -18.26
N SER A 323 16.52 -7.48 -18.37
CA SER A 323 15.96 -8.06 -19.59
C SER A 323 15.75 -7.04 -20.71
N TYR A 324 15.79 -5.72 -20.41
CA TYR A 324 15.66 -4.63 -21.38
C TYR A 324 16.97 -4.30 -22.10
N LEU A 325 18.08 -4.96 -21.74
CA LEU A 325 19.34 -4.87 -22.48
C LEU A 325 19.33 -5.81 -23.70
N THR A 326 20.09 -5.47 -24.74
CA THR A 326 20.23 -6.29 -25.95
C THR A 326 20.64 -7.74 -25.61
N ASN A 327 19.94 -8.75 -26.14
CA ASN A 327 20.28 -10.14 -25.80
C ASN A 327 21.62 -10.57 -26.44
N LEU A 328 22.67 -10.73 -25.64
CA LEU A 328 24.01 -11.14 -26.07
C LEU A 328 24.38 -12.58 -25.63
N THR A 329 23.39 -13.39 -25.25
CA THR A 329 23.60 -14.77 -24.77
C THR A 329 24.31 -15.65 -25.81
N ALA A 330 24.12 -15.41 -27.11
CA ALA A 330 24.84 -16.08 -28.19
C ALA A 330 26.37 -15.89 -28.14
N PHE A 331 26.85 -14.85 -27.46
CA PHE A 331 28.27 -14.54 -27.24
C PHE A 331 28.73 -14.89 -25.81
N GLY A 332 27.87 -15.55 -25.01
CA GLY A 332 28.16 -15.85 -23.61
C GLY A 332 28.21 -14.61 -22.70
N ILE A 333 27.61 -13.49 -23.12
CA ILE A 333 27.58 -12.23 -22.37
C ILE A 333 26.18 -12.06 -21.76
N PRO A 334 26.02 -12.20 -20.43
CA PRO A 334 24.73 -12.00 -19.78
C PRO A 334 24.29 -10.54 -19.78
N SER A 335 22.99 -10.30 -19.60
CA SER A 335 22.41 -8.95 -19.49
C SER A 335 22.54 -8.38 -18.09
N TYR A 336 23.76 -8.14 -17.66
CA TYR A 336 24.04 -7.51 -16.36
C TYR A 336 24.26 -6.00 -16.48
N ARG A 337 23.98 -5.30 -15.39
CA ARG A 337 24.43 -3.92 -15.15
C ARG A 337 24.38 -3.61 -13.67
N GLN A 338 24.97 -2.48 -13.28
CA GLN A 338 24.69 -1.90 -11.98
C GLN A 338 23.34 -1.16 -11.99
N ALA A 339 22.65 -1.21 -10.84
CA ALA A 339 21.44 -0.44 -10.61
C ALA A 339 21.73 1.08 -10.61
N THR A 340 20.71 1.87 -10.94
CA THR A 340 20.73 3.33 -10.97
C THR A 340 19.72 3.87 -9.95
N SER A 341 19.70 5.19 -9.74
CA SER A 341 18.70 5.84 -8.90
C SER A 341 17.26 5.74 -9.45
N GLU A 342 17.09 5.28 -10.68
CA GLU A 342 15.78 5.06 -11.31
C GLU A 342 15.28 3.62 -11.11
N ASP A 343 16.11 2.72 -10.57
CA ASP A 343 15.73 1.35 -10.21
C ASP A 343 15.42 1.27 -8.71
N PHE A 344 14.46 0.42 -8.34
CA PHE A 344 13.98 0.30 -6.96
C PHE A 344 14.27 -1.08 -6.40
N ILE A 345 14.96 -1.13 -5.27
CA ILE A 345 15.24 -2.36 -4.55
C ILE A 345 14.06 -2.69 -3.64
N VAL A 346 13.46 -3.87 -3.81
CA VAL A 346 12.28 -4.26 -3.02
C VAL A 346 12.66 -4.49 -1.55
N LEU A 347 11.81 -4.07 -0.61
CA LEU A 347 12.07 -4.13 0.83
C LEU A 347 12.53 -5.51 1.36
N PRO A 348 12.02 -6.66 0.86
CA PRO A 348 12.53 -7.97 1.24
C PRO A 348 14.02 -8.19 0.92
N ALA A 349 14.57 -7.52 -0.09
CA ALA A 349 15.97 -7.66 -0.50
C ALA A 349 16.96 -7.25 0.60
N ARG A 350 16.52 -6.50 1.62
CA ARG A 350 17.37 -6.09 2.76
C ARG A 350 18.03 -7.26 3.48
N ALA A 351 17.36 -8.42 3.52
CA ALA A 351 17.85 -9.62 4.18
C ALA A 351 18.65 -10.52 3.23
N PHE A 352 18.68 -10.19 1.93
CA PHE A 352 19.27 -11.00 0.87
C PHE A 352 20.57 -10.39 0.33
N ILE A 353 20.62 -9.08 0.11
CA ILE A 353 21.81 -8.40 -0.39
C ILE A 353 22.98 -8.59 0.58
N GLY A 354 24.15 -8.91 0.04
CA GLY A 354 25.37 -9.14 0.84
C GLY A 354 25.49 -10.56 1.42
N THR A 355 24.47 -11.41 1.27
CA THR A 355 24.55 -12.83 1.68
C THR A 355 25.39 -13.65 0.72
N GLN A 356 26.05 -14.70 1.24
CA GLN A 356 26.86 -15.63 0.45
C GLN A 356 25.99 -16.70 -0.20
N VAL A 357 26.29 -17.05 -1.44
CA VAL A 357 25.68 -18.20 -2.12
C VAL A 357 26.39 -19.47 -1.67
N ASN A 358 25.67 -20.41 -1.06
CA ASN A 358 26.20 -21.70 -0.59
C ASN A 358 27.46 -21.59 0.28
N GLY A 359 27.60 -20.51 1.06
CA GLY A 359 28.77 -20.25 1.92
C GLY A 359 30.05 -19.87 1.16
N ASN A 360 29.96 -19.56 -0.13
CA ASN A 360 31.11 -19.13 -0.93
C ASN A 360 31.35 -17.62 -0.75
N PRO A 361 32.47 -17.19 -0.15
CA PRO A 361 32.75 -15.77 0.08
C PRO A 361 33.00 -14.97 -1.21
N LEU A 362 33.23 -15.64 -2.35
CA LEU A 362 33.40 -14.99 -3.65
C LEU A 362 32.07 -14.78 -4.38
N GLN A 363 30.98 -15.39 -3.91
CA GLN A 363 29.65 -15.30 -4.51
C GLN A 363 28.70 -14.62 -3.54
N VAL A 364 28.50 -13.32 -3.75
CA VAL A 364 27.73 -12.45 -2.86
C VAL A 364 26.55 -11.86 -3.62
N ASN A 365 25.34 -12.10 -3.11
CA ASN A 365 24.09 -11.64 -3.72
C ASN A 365 24.01 -10.12 -3.81
N GLY A 366 23.72 -9.62 -5.01
CA GLY A 366 23.71 -8.19 -5.37
C GLY A 366 25.09 -7.56 -5.56
N VAL A 367 26.18 -8.34 -5.47
CA VAL A 367 27.55 -7.85 -5.66
C VAL A 367 28.24 -8.60 -6.78
N SER A 368 28.75 -9.81 -6.53
CA SER A 368 29.35 -10.69 -7.56
C SER A 368 28.32 -11.63 -8.19
N VAL A 369 27.19 -11.83 -7.52
CA VAL A 369 26.03 -12.55 -8.05
C VAL A 369 24.92 -11.52 -8.31
N PRO A 370 24.59 -11.22 -9.58
CA PRO A 370 23.56 -10.25 -9.90
C PRO A 370 22.20 -10.61 -9.27
N LEU A 371 21.48 -9.60 -8.80
CA LEU A 371 20.09 -9.74 -8.39
C LEU A 371 19.24 -10.14 -9.61
N ALA A 372 18.37 -11.12 -9.41
CA ALA A 372 17.31 -11.44 -10.34
C ALA A 372 16.16 -10.44 -10.20
N ASP A 373 15.30 -10.39 -11.22
CA ASP A 373 14.16 -9.47 -11.36
C ASP A 373 13.36 -9.35 -10.06
N ASN A 374 13.07 -10.48 -9.38
CA ASN A 374 12.28 -10.51 -8.14
C ASN A 374 12.84 -9.69 -6.95
N TRP A 375 14.04 -9.12 -7.05
CA TRP A 375 14.65 -8.27 -6.03
C TRP A 375 14.77 -6.79 -6.45
N VAL A 376 14.60 -6.47 -7.73
CA VAL A 376 14.81 -5.12 -8.28
C VAL A 376 13.74 -4.82 -9.31
N LEU A 377 12.99 -3.75 -9.09
CA LEU A 377 12.12 -3.18 -10.12
C LEU A 377 12.93 -2.18 -10.94
N SER A 378 13.21 -2.52 -12.19
CA SER A 378 14.00 -1.69 -13.10
C SER A 378 13.25 -0.43 -13.53
N LYS A 379 13.99 0.57 -14.01
CA LYS A 379 13.41 1.82 -14.51
C LYS A 379 12.38 1.62 -15.64
N ASP A 380 12.58 0.62 -16.48
CA ASP A 380 11.72 0.33 -17.63
C ASP A 380 10.39 -0.27 -17.12
N GLU A 381 10.45 -1.16 -16.14
CA GLU A 381 9.28 -1.74 -15.46
C GLU A 381 8.52 -0.69 -14.62
N VAL A 382 9.24 0.26 -14.01
CA VAL A 382 8.63 1.43 -13.35
C VAL A 382 7.82 2.27 -14.35
N ALA A 383 8.33 2.44 -15.57
CA ALA A 383 7.62 3.18 -16.61
C ALA A 383 6.35 2.46 -17.06
N GLU A 384 6.36 1.12 -17.13
CA GLU A 384 5.18 0.31 -17.42
C GLU A 384 4.10 0.46 -16.33
N VAL A 385 4.49 0.30 -15.07
CA VAL A 385 3.62 0.51 -13.90
C VAL A 385 3.02 1.91 -13.91
N LYS A 386 3.84 2.93 -14.16
CA LYS A 386 3.39 4.33 -14.21
C LYS A 386 2.38 4.55 -15.33
N THR A 387 2.66 4.04 -16.52
CA THR A 387 1.78 4.19 -17.70
C THR A 387 0.41 3.56 -17.45
N ALA A 388 0.38 2.34 -16.90
CA ALA A 388 -0.86 1.68 -16.55
C ALA A 388 -1.63 2.45 -15.45
N THR A 389 -0.93 2.87 -14.40
CA THR A 389 -1.53 3.65 -13.29
C THR A 389 -2.14 4.96 -13.78
N ASP A 390 -1.48 5.68 -14.70
CA ASP A 390 -2.01 6.91 -15.28
C ASP A 390 -3.29 6.65 -16.10
N ALA A 391 -3.32 5.57 -16.87
CA ALA A 391 -4.52 5.17 -17.63
C ALA A 391 -5.70 4.76 -16.73
N TYR A 392 -5.42 4.04 -15.63
CA TYR A 392 -6.45 3.68 -14.65
C TYR A 392 -7.02 4.91 -13.96
N ASN A 393 -6.15 5.84 -13.53
CA ASN A 393 -6.56 7.08 -12.89
C ASN A 393 -7.41 7.97 -13.79
N ALA A 394 -7.07 8.06 -15.08
CA ALA A 394 -7.89 8.77 -16.05
C ALA A 394 -9.31 8.16 -16.14
N THR A 395 -9.43 6.83 -16.06
CA THR A 395 -10.74 6.17 -16.03
C THR A 395 -11.49 6.45 -14.72
N ILE A 396 -10.83 6.32 -13.58
CA ILE A 396 -11.44 6.56 -12.26
C ILE A 396 -12.01 7.98 -12.19
N GLU A 397 -11.23 8.98 -12.61
CA GLU A 397 -11.64 10.38 -12.62
C GLU A 397 -12.81 10.63 -13.59
N ALA A 398 -12.74 10.10 -14.82
CA ALA A 398 -13.82 10.25 -15.79
C ALA A 398 -15.14 9.64 -15.28
N VAL A 399 -15.09 8.44 -14.71
CA VAL A 399 -16.27 7.75 -14.15
C VAL A 399 -16.80 8.48 -12.91
N ALA A 400 -15.92 8.97 -12.03
CA ALA A 400 -16.31 9.75 -10.86
C ALA A 400 -17.06 11.04 -11.26
N ASN A 401 -16.57 11.72 -12.29
CA ASN A 401 -17.19 12.93 -12.82
C ASN A 401 -18.54 12.63 -13.48
N ASP A 402 -18.61 11.62 -14.35
CA ASP A 402 -19.86 11.20 -15.02
C ASP A 402 -20.96 10.82 -14.02
N LYS A 403 -20.60 10.10 -12.96
CA LYS A 403 -21.54 9.62 -11.93
C LYS A 403 -21.74 10.58 -10.76
N GLY A 404 -21.06 11.73 -10.79
CA GLY A 404 -21.17 12.72 -9.72
C GLY A 404 -20.74 12.17 -8.35
N LEU A 405 -19.65 11.41 -8.29
CA LEU A 405 -19.09 10.84 -7.07
C LEU A 405 -18.09 11.77 -6.39
N ALA A 406 -17.82 11.53 -5.11
CA ALA A 406 -16.67 12.13 -4.43
C ALA A 406 -15.39 11.42 -4.89
N LEU A 407 -14.29 12.15 -5.04
CA LEU A 407 -13.00 11.62 -5.47
C LEU A 407 -11.91 12.00 -4.45
N VAL A 408 -11.18 11.00 -3.96
CA VAL A 408 -9.99 11.17 -3.11
C VAL A 408 -8.74 11.06 -3.98
N ASP A 409 -7.89 12.09 -3.94
CA ASP A 409 -6.62 12.12 -4.68
C ASP A 409 -5.47 11.51 -3.86
N THR A 410 -5.43 10.19 -3.80
CA THR A 410 -4.38 9.45 -3.08
C THR A 410 -3.01 9.57 -3.76
N LYS A 411 -2.99 9.84 -5.07
CA LYS A 411 -1.76 10.15 -5.82
C LYS A 411 -1.09 11.41 -5.30
N ALA A 412 -1.83 12.51 -5.15
CA ALA A 412 -1.31 13.74 -4.57
C ALA A 412 -0.90 13.55 -3.11
N ILE A 413 -1.70 12.81 -2.33
CA ILE A 413 -1.41 12.52 -0.92
C ILE A 413 -0.08 11.78 -0.76
N LEU A 414 0.16 10.70 -1.52
CA LEU A 414 1.42 9.96 -1.43
C LEU A 414 2.62 10.79 -1.89
N ALA A 415 2.45 11.61 -2.93
CA ALA A 415 3.50 12.52 -3.39
C ALA A 415 3.90 13.51 -2.28
N GLN A 416 2.93 14.06 -1.56
CA GLN A 416 3.20 14.97 -0.44
C GLN A 416 3.83 14.26 0.76
N LEU A 417 3.34 13.07 1.11
CA LEU A 417 3.95 12.24 2.17
C LEU A 417 5.42 11.91 1.88
N SER A 418 5.77 11.77 0.60
CA SER A 418 7.13 11.51 0.14
C SER A 418 7.99 12.75 0.00
N ASN A 419 7.39 13.95 0.01
CA ASN A 419 8.08 15.22 -0.19
C ASN A 419 7.80 16.21 0.95
N GLY A 420 8.32 15.90 2.14
CA GLY A 420 8.26 16.78 3.31
C GLY A 420 7.14 16.47 4.30
N GLY A 421 6.17 15.65 3.92
CA GLY A 421 5.13 15.14 4.82
C GLY A 421 3.89 16.02 4.95
N ILE A 422 2.96 15.55 5.76
CA ILE A 422 1.67 16.19 6.03
C ILE A 422 1.54 16.39 7.55
N VAL A 423 1.28 17.62 7.98
CA VAL A 423 1.05 17.94 9.39
C VAL A 423 -0.45 17.88 9.70
N LYS A 424 -0.84 17.00 10.63
CA LYS A 424 -2.24 16.85 11.08
C LYS A 424 -2.26 16.45 12.56
N ASP A 425 -3.13 17.07 13.34
CA ASP A 425 -3.32 16.83 14.78
C ASP A 425 -2.00 16.82 15.60
N GLY A 426 -1.06 17.70 15.22
CA GLY A 426 0.25 17.80 15.87
C GLY A 426 1.28 16.75 15.45
N PHE A 427 0.97 15.87 14.50
CA PHE A 427 1.88 14.87 13.96
C PHE A 427 2.34 15.23 12.54
N THR A 428 3.62 14.98 12.24
CA THR A 428 4.14 15.02 10.86
C THR A 428 4.15 13.61 10.29
N LEU A 429 3.23 13.33 9.37
CA LEU A 429 3.11 12.09 8.64
C LEU A 429 4.03 12.10 7.42
N THR A 430 4.80 11.04 7.20
CA THR A 430 5.69 10.88 6.03
C THR A 430 5.66 9.45 5.50
N SER A 431 6.23 9.23 4.31
CA SER A 431 6.45 7.87 3.77
C SER A 431 7.68 7.16 4.32
N ALA A 432 8.33 7.69 5.37
CA ALA A 432 9.47 7.02 5.99
C ALA A 432 9.06 5.70 6.65
N TYR A 433 9.78 4.62 6.33
CA TYR A 433 9.52 3.29 6.88
C TYR A 433 9.69 3.27 8.41
N VAL A 434 8.77 2.59 9.11
CA VAL A 434 8.69 2.44 10.58
C VAL A 434 8.41 3.74 11.36
N THR A 435 9.02 4.85 10.98
CA THR A 435 9.06 6.09 11.78
C THR A 435 8.18 7.21 11.22
N GLY A 436 7.76 7.11 9.95
CA GLY A 436 6.95 8.14 9.29
C GLY A 436 5.50 8.20 9.75
N GLY A 437 5.04 7.21 10.51
CA GLY A 437 3.70 7.16 11.09
C GLY A 437 2.57 6.77 10.12
N THR A 438 2.81 6.81 8.81
CA THR A 438 1.76 6.51 7.80
C THR A 438 1.71 5.05 7.38
N PHE A 439 2.84 4.36 7.27
CA PHE A 439 2.91 3.01 6.72
C PHE A 439 3.22 1.96 7.78
N SER A 440 2.65 0.76 7.59
CA SER A 440 2.89 -0.42 8.41
C SER A 440 4.21 -1.10 8.02
N LEU A 441 4.56 -2.20 8.69
CA LEU A 441 5.84 -2.88 8.54
C LEU A 441 6.01 -3.66 7.24
N ASP A 442 4.94 -3.83 6.44
CA ASP A 442 5.07 -4.34 5.07
C ASP A 442 5.53 -3.26 4.07
N GLY A 443 5.53 -1.98 4.47
CA GLY A 443 5.96 -0.87 3.62
C GLY A 443 5.00 -0.55 2.47
N ILE A 444 3.80 -1.15 2.45
CA ILE A 444 2.77 -0.96 1.42
C ILE A 444 1.51 -0.37 2.05
N HIS A 445 0.98 -1.05 3.07
CA HIS A 445 -0.30 -0.73 3.66
C HIS A 445 -0.17 0.32 4.76
N PRO A 446 -1.23 1.10 5.02
CA PRO A 446 -1.23 2.09 6.08
C PRO A 446 -1.05 1.45 7.46
N SER A 447 -0.39 2.17 8.36
CA SER A 447 -0.45 1.91 9.80
C SER A 447 -1.85 2.25 10.33
N PRO A 448 -2.17 2.00 11.62
CA PRO A 448 -3.45 2.43 12.19
C PRO A 448 -3.67 3.93 12.07
N ARG A 449 -2.63 4.73 12.34
CA ARG A 449 -2.67 6.19 12.14
C ARG A 449 -2.76 6.56 10.66
N GLY A 450 -2.10 5.82 9.78
CA GLY A 450 -2.22 5.99 8.34
C GLY A 450 -3.64 5.76 7.85
N TYR A 451 -4.32 4.73 8.33
CA TYR A 451 -5.72 4.48 8.01
C TYR A 451 -6.63 5.59 8.54
N ALA A 452 -6.44 6.03 9.79
CA ALA A 452 -7.19 7.17 10.33
C ALA A 452 -7.01 8.45 9.48
N PHE A 453 -5.78 8.71 9.03
CA PHE A 453 -5.50 9.82 8.12
C PHE A 453 -6.20 9.66 6.76
N ILE A 454 -6.14 8.48 6.15
CA ILE A 454 -6.86 8.19 4.89
C ILE A 454 -8.37 8.36 5.09
N SER A 455 -8.94 7.86 6.20
CA SER A 455 -10.35 8.06 6.52
C SER A 455 -10.74 9.53 6.57
N ASN A 456 -9.90 10.38 7.16
CA ASN A 456 -10.13 11.83 7.16
C ASN A 456 -10.15 12.40 5.74
N MET A 457 -9.28 11.94 4.84
CA MET A 457 -9.29 12.36 3.43
C MET A 457 -10.56 11.93 2.69
N PHE A 458 -11.09 10.74 3.01
CA PHE A 458 -12.39 10.30 2.50
C PHE A 458 -13.53 11.16 3.05
N VAL A 459 -13.55 11.44 4.37
CA VAL A 459 -14.55 12.33 4.99
C VAL A 459 -14.52 13.71 4.35
N ASP A 460 -13.34 14.30 4.14
CA ASP A 460 -13.16 15.61 3.52
C ASP A 460 -13.74 15.64 2.10
N ALA A 461 -13.45 14.61 1.29
CA ALA A 461 -13.99 14.49 -0.07
C ALA A 461 -15.52 14.32 -0.10
N ILE A 462 -16.07 13.53 0.83
CA ILE A 462 -17.52 13.32 0.96
C ILE A 462 -18.22 14.62 1.37
N ASN A 463 -17.69 15.31 2.39
CA ASN A 463 -18.19 16.61 2.85
C ASN A 463 -18.20 17.63 1.72
N ALA A 464 -17.09 17.78 1.00
CA ALA A 464 -16.98 18.68 -0.13
C ALA A 464 -17.97 18.35 -1.25
N LYS A 465 -18.19 17.07 -1.55
CA LYS A 465 -19.06 16.65 -2.66
C LYS A 465 -20.55 16.77 -2.34
N TYR A 466 -20.95 16.38 -1.14
CA TYR A 466 -22.36 16.16 -0.80
C TYR A 466 -22.94 17.22 0.13
N GLY A 467 -22.11 18.16 0.62
CA GLY A 467 -22.53 19.17 1.58
C GLY A 467 -22.80 18.61 2.98
N SER A 468 -22.23 17.44 3.30
CA SER A 468 -22.19 16.93 4.67
C SER A 468 -21.13 17.66 5.50
N ASN A 469 -21.18 17.48 6.82
CA ASN A 469 -20.22 18.08 7.76
C ASN A 469 -19.71 17.07 8.80
N MET A 470 -19.57 15.79 8.40
CA MET A 470 -19.07 14.76 9.31
C MET A 470 -17.66 15.12 9.78
N PRO A 471 -17.34 14.99 11.08
CA PRO A 471 -16.00 15.26 11.56
C PRO A 471 -15.04 14.15 11.07
N GLY A 472 -13.76 14.47 10.98
CA GLY A 472 -12.71 13.44 10.94
C GLY A 472 -12.45 12.84 12.33
N VAL A 473 -11.59 11.84 12.39
CA VAL A 473 -11.06 11.28 13.65
C VAL A 473 -9.73 11.92 14.02
N ASN A 474 -9.40 11.95 15.31
CA ASN A 474 -8.13 12.46 15.79
C ASN A 474 -7.02 11.42 15.59
N LEU A 475 -5.94 11.78 14.89
CA LEU A 475 -4.83 10.86 14.62
C LEU A 475 -4.07 10.41 15.88
N GLY A 476 -4.19 11.16 16.98
CA GLY A 476 -3.60 10.83 18.27
C GLY A 476 -4.19 9.59 18.93
N ASP A 477 -5.44 9.24 18.59
CA ASP A 477 -6.13 8.06 19.11
C ASP A 477 -5.62 6.76 18.46
N TYR A 478 -4.84 6.89 17.38
CA TYR A 478 -4.32 5.79 16.60
C TYR A 478 -2.80 5.67 16.76
N ARG A 479 -2.34 4.45 17.04
CA ARG A 479 -0.92 4.11 17.15
C ARG A 479 -0.25 4.03 15.76
N ILE A 480 1.08 4.10 15.73
CA ILE A 480 1.84 3.96 14.47
C ILE A 480 2.24 2.51 14.16
N LEU A 481 2.27 1.64 15.17
CA LEU A 481 2.65 0.23 15.05
C LEU A 481 1.82 -0.60 16.02
N TYR A 482 1.47 -1.82 15.63
CA TYR A 482 0.89 -2.78 16.56
C TYR A 482 1.97 -3.44 17.42
N PRO A 483 1.70 -3.67 18.72
CA PRO A 483 2.65 -4.32 19.62
C PRO A 483 2.82 -5.80 19.26
N GLN A 484 3.82 -6.46 19.85
CA GLN A 484 3.97 -7.91 19.73
C GLN A 484 2.74 -8.67 20.26
N ALA A 485 2.20 -8.23 21.41
CA ALA A 485 0.99 -8.75 22.02
C ALA A 485 0.08 -7.59 22.44
N PHE A 486 -1.22 -7.77 22.30
CA PHE A 486 -2.23 -6.85 22.84
C PHE A 486 -2.37 -7.12 24.34
N GLN A 487 -2.50 -6.05 25.13
CA GLN A 487 -2.65 -6.14 26.59
C GLN A 487 -4.06 -6.53 26.97
#